data_AF-A0A7H4LB89-F1
#
_entry.id   AF-A0A7H4LB89-F1
#
_cell.length_a   1.000
_cell.length_b   1.000
_cell.length_c   1.000
_cell.angle_alpha   90.00
_cell.angle_beta   90.00
_cell.angle_gamma   90.00
#
_symmetry.space_group_name_H-M   'P 1'
#
loop_
_entity.id
_entity.type
_entity.pdbx_description
1 polymer ?
#
loop_
_entity_poly.entity_id
_entity_poly.type
_entity_poly.pdbx_seq_one_letter_code
_entity_poly.pdbx_strand_id
1 'polypeptide(L)'
;MADATFDVAQWVVGKALASVADGVLESWAASRNFGLNIEALRTELLQVQAMLERAATKELVGPATEKLLQNLQDSAHNAEDLLDELHYFRIHDKLHNMYEAADEHGKDCVCDLALNARHTTKALGK
;
A
#
# COMPACT_ATOMS: atom_id res chain seq x y z
N MET A 1 19.80 14.62 3.67
CA MET A 1 19.49 13.28 3.11
C MET A 1 18.54 12.53 4.04
N ALA A 2 18.83 12.42 5.34
CA ALA A 2 17.93 11.77 6.31
C ALA A 2 16.51 12.38 6.35
N ASP A 3 16.41 13.71 6.40
CA ASP A 3 15.12 14.41 6.49
C ASP A 3 14.18 14.08 5.32
N ALA A 4 14.68 14.16 4.08
CA ALA A 4 13.89 13.84 2.89
C ALA A 4 13.39 12.38 2.89
N THR A 5 14.15 11.44 3.44
CA THR A 5 13.75 10.04 3.55
C THR A 5 12.63 9.84 4.58
N PHE A 6 12.69 10.54 5.72
CA PHE A 6 11.62 10.55 6.71
C PHE A 6 10.34 11.14 6.14
N ASP A 7 10.44 12.26 5.42
CA ASP A 7 9.30 12.94 4.83
C ASP A 7 8.54 12.03 3.86
N VAL A 8 9.26 11.28 3.02
CA VAL A 8 8.66 10.29 2.10
C VAL A 8 7.91 9.20 2.87
N ALA A 9 8.55 8.60 3.87
CA ALA A 9 7.91 7.54 4.65
C ALA A 9 6.67 8.04 5.42
N GLN A 10 6.75 9.24 6.01
CA GLN A 10 5.61 9.87 6.68
C GLN A 10 4.46 10.15 5.70
N TRP A 11 4.77 10.66 4.51
CA TRP A 11 3.78 10.92 3.48
C TRP A 11 3.10 9.63 3.00
N VAL A 12 3.85 8.56 2.72
CA VAL A 12 3.29 7.26 2.29
C VAL A 12 2.39 6.65 3.37
N VAL A 13 2.83 6.68 4.64
CA VAL A 13 2.00 6.19 5.76
C VAL A 13 0.74 7.03 5.91
N GLY A 14 0.82 8.35 5.74
CA GLY A 14 -0.33 9.23 5.71
C GLY A 14 -1.32 8.91 4.58
N LYS A 15 -0.81 8.63 3.37
CA LYS A 15 -1.61 8.20 2.21
C LYS A 15 -2.31 6.87 2.49
N ALA A 16 -1.61 5.90 3.06
CA ALA A 16 -2.18 4.61 3.46
C ALA A 16 -3.28 4.78 4.52
N LEU A 17 -3.02 5.58 5.54
CA LEU A 17 -3.98 5.89 6.61
C LEU A 17 -5.25 6.55 6.06
N ALA A 18 -5.11 7.48 5.13
CA ALA A 18 -6.26 8.10 4.46
C ALA A 18 -7.10 7.06 3.70
N SER A 19 -6.44 6.11 3.00
CA SER A 19 -7.10 5.04 2.25
C SER A 19 -7.90 4.08 3.13
N VAL A 20 -7.43 3.80 4.35
CA VAL A 20 -8.17 2.94 5.30
C VAL A 20 -9.23 3.69 6.10
N ALA A 21 -9.06 5.01 6.32
CA ALA A 21 -9.95 5.79 7.18
C ALA A 21 -11.28 6.17 6.53
N ASP A 22 -11.35 6.23 5.20
CA ASP A 22 -12.56 6.63 4.47
C ASP A 22 -13.62 5.50 4.35
N GLY A 23 -13.29 4.27 4.78
CA GLY A 23 -14.15 3.08 4.71
C GLY A 23 -14.37 2.55 3.28
N VAL A 24 -13.85 3.25 2.26
CA VAL A 24 -13.96 2.84 0.87
C VAL A 24 -13.13 1.58 0.63
N LEU A 25 -11.93 1.51 1.20
CA LEU A 25 -11.10 0.31 1.06
C LEU A 25 -11.75 -0.92 1.72
N GLU A 26 -12.35 -0.75 2.90
CA GLU A 26 -13.03 -1.83 3.62
C GLU A 26 -14.24 -2.36 2.87
N SER A 27 -15.11 -1.47 2.41
CA SER A 27 -16.28 -1.85 1.61
C SER A 27 -15.89 -2.55 0.30
N TRP A 28 -14.85 -2.06 -0.39
CA TRP A 28 -14.34 -2.68 -1.61
C TRP A 28 -13.75 -4.06 -1.34
N ALA A 29 -12.91 -4.20 -0.31
CA ALA A 29 -12.31 -5.47 0.08
C ALA A 29 -13.37 -6.51 0.50
N ALA A 30 -14.42 -6.09 1.19
CA ALA A 30 -15.56 -6.93 1.54
C ALA A 30 -16.33 -7.37 0.29
N SER A 31 -16.59 -6.46 -0.66
CA SER A 31 -17.30 -6.79 -1.91
C SER A 31 -16.57 -7.83 -2.77
N ARG A 32 -15.24 -7.90 -2.64
CA ARG A 32 -14.36 -8.84 -3.34
C ARG A 32 -14.01 -10.08 -2.52
N ASN A 33 -14.53 -10.19 -1.29
CA ASN A 33 -14.22 -11.27 -0.35
C ASN A 33 -12.71 -11.47 -0.12
N PHE A 34 -11.92 -10.40 -0.09
CA PHE A 34 -10.47 -10.52 0.15
C PHE A 34 -10.12 -10.96 1.58
N GLY A 35 -11.09 -10.96 2.50
CA GLY A 35 -10.86 -11.37 3.90
C GLY A 35 -9.84 -10.48 4.62
N LEU A 36 -9.59 -9.26 4.12
CA LEU A 36 -8.65 -8.33 4.71
C LEU A 36 -9.21 -7.76 6.02
N ASN A 37 -8.40 -7.79 7.06
CA ASN A 37 -8.70 -7.11 8.32
C ASN A 37 -8.20 -5.67 8.25
N ILE A 38 -9.05 -4.76 7.76
CA ILE A 38 -8.69 -3.35 7.56
C ILE A 38 -8.41 -2.64 8.89
N GLU A 39 -9.11 -2.99 9.97
CA GLU A 39 -8.84 -2.42 11.29
C GLU A 39 -7.51 -2.86 11.88
N ALA A 40 -7.09 -4.11 11.64
CA ALA A 40 -5.74 -4.56 11.97
C ALA A 40 -4.70 -3.79 11.15
N LEU A 41 -4.90 -3.65 9.84
CA LEU A 41 -4.00 -2.86 8.97
C LEU A 41 -3.89 -1.41 9.44
N ARG A 42 -5.02 -0.78 9.79
CA ARG A 42 -5.05 0.58 10.34
C ARG A 42 -4.25 0.69 11.62
N THR A 43 -4.37 -0.29 12.51
CA THR A 43 -3.62 -0.33 13.77
C THR A 43 -2.11 -0.39 13.51
N GLU A 44 -1.67 -1.25 12.60
CA GLU A 44 -0.27 -1.35 12.20
C GLU A 44 0.26 -0.03 11.60
N LEU A 45 -0.51 0.60 10.70
CA LEU A 45 -0.13 1.89 10.10
C LEU A 45 0.01 3.00 11.14
N LEU A 46 -0.86 3.04 12.15
CA LEU A 46 -0.76 4.00 13.26
C LEU A 46 0.49 3.73 14.13
N GLN A 47 0.85 2.48 14.35
CA GLN A 47 2.08 2.14 15.06
C GLN A 47 3.32 2.62 14.29
N VAL A 48 3.36 2.39 12.97
CA VAL A 48 4.44 2.89 12.12
C VAL A 48 4.50 4.42 12.15
N GLN A 49 3.35 5.10 12.04
CA GLN A 49 3.29 6.57 12.14
C GLN A 49 3.88 7.07 13.46
N ALA A 50 3.48 6.49 14.59
CA ALA A 50 3.99 6.85 15.91
C ALA A 50 5.51 6.60 16.05
N MET A 51 6.01 5.51 15.44
CA MET A 51 7.44 5.22 15.40
C MET A 51 8.21 6.25 14.58
N LEU A 52 7.68 6.68 13.43
CA LEU A 52 8.28 7.72 12.59
C LEU A 52 8.29 9.08 13.29
N GLU A 53 7.18 9.46 13.94
CA GLU A 53 7.11 10.69 14.75
C GLU A 53 8.15 10.69 15.88
N ARG A 54 8.30 9.57 16.58
CA ARG A 54 9.32 9.41 17.63
C ARG A 54 10.75 9.43 17.08
N ALA A 55 10.96 8.94 15.86
CA ALA A 55 12.27 8.97 15.22
C ALA A 55 12.63 10.39 14.75
N ALA A 56 11.66 11.16 14.26
CA ALA A 56 11.85 12.55 13.80
C ALA A 56 12.32 13.50 14.91
N THR A 57 12.07 13.20 16.19
CA THR A 57 12.55 14.01 17.31
C THR A 57 14.00 13.69 17.72
N LYS A 58 14.67 12.73 17.07
CA LYS A 58 16.00 12.26 17.44
C LYS A 58 17.03 12.69 16.42
N GLU A 59 18.22 13.03 16.90
CA GLU A 59 19.38 13.18 16.03
C GLU A 59 19.86 11.79 15.58
N LEU A 60 19.79 11.54 14.28
CA LEU A 60 20.01 10.23 13.68
C LEU A 60 21.34 10.25 12.92
N VAL A 61 22.42 9.86 13.61
CA VAL A 61 23.79 9.94 13.09
C VAL A 61 24.43 8.55 13.05
N GLY A 62 25.26 8.33 12.03
CA GLY A 62 26.17 7.19 11.93
C GLY A 62 25.81 6.16 10.87
N PRO A 63 26.76 5.28 10.49
CA PRO A 63 26.59 4.38 9.34
C PRO A 63 25.45 3.37 9.46
N ALA A 64 25.18 2.87 10.67
CA ALA A 64 24.05 1.97 10.92
C ALA A 64 22.71 2.69 10.71
N THR A 65 22.64 3.95 11.13
CA THR A 65 21.47 4.81 10.97
C THR A 65 21.24 5.14 9.50
N GLU A 66 22.29 5.48 8.74
CA GLU A 66 22.20 5.68 7.29
C GLU A 66 21.65 4.43 6.58
N LYS A 67 22.09 3.23 6.98
CA LYS A 67 21.57 1.99 6.41
C LYS A 67 20.08 1.76 6.73
N LEU A 68 19.65 2.07 7.95
CA LEU A 68 18.24 2.00 8.33
C LEU A 68 17.39 3.01 7.54
N LEU A 69 17.90 4.21 7.31
CA LEU A 69 17.22 5.22 6.50
C LEU A 69 17.07 4.74 5.05
N GLN A 70 18.10 4.16 4.46
CA GLN A 70 17.98 3.59 3.11
C GLN A 70 16.91 2.49 3.06
N ASN A 71 16.91 1.56 4.01
CA ASN A 71 15.91 0.50 4.06
C ASN A 71 14.48 1.07 4.24
N LEU A 72 14.34 2.15 5.04
CA LEU A 72 13.07 2.85 5.21
C LEU A 72 12.61 3.49 3.89
N GLN A 73 13.53 4.11 3.15
CA GLN A 73 13.25 4.68 1.83
C GLN A 73 12.75 3.61 0.85
N ASP A 74 13.47 2.51 0.74
CA ASP A 74 13.13 1.40 -0.16
C ASP A 74 11.75 0.83 0.20
N SER A 75 11.46 0.72 1.50
CA SER A 75 10.14 0.28 1.99
C SER A 75 9.04 1.28 1.65
N ALA A 76 9.31 2.59 1.76
CA ALA A 76 8.35 3.64 1.44
C ALA A 76 8.02 3.64 -0.06
N HIS A 77 9.02 3.51 -0.93
CA HIS A 77 8.78 3.41 -2.38
C HIS A 77 7.99 2.15 -2.75
N ASN A 78 8.34 0.99 -2.19
CA ASN A 78 7.55 -0.23 -2.42
C ASN A 78 6.10 -0.07 -1.94
N ALA A 79 5.88 0.58 -0.79
CA ALA A 79 4.55 0.83 -0.27
C ALA A 79 3.77 1.84 -1.14
N GLU A 80 4.44 2.87 -1.67
CA GLU A 80 3.84 3.81 -2.62
C GLU A 80 3.36 3.10 -3.88
N ASP A 81 4.21 2.26 -4.49
CA ASP A 81 3.88 1.46 -5.68
C ASP A 81 2.65 0.57 -5.42
N LEU A 82 2.61 -0.11 -4.27
CA LEU A 82 1.48 -0.97 -3.90
C LEU A 82 0.19 -0.18 -3.66
N LEU A 83 0.28 1.02 -3.06
CA LEU A 83 -0.88 1.90 -2.88
C LEU A 83 -1.43 2.40 -4.22
N ASP A 84 -0.55 2.71 -5.17
CA ASP A 84 -0.96 3.13 -6.51
C ASP A 84 -1.57 1.99 -7.30
N GLU A 85 -1.03 0.77 -7.19
CA GLU A 85 -1.62 -0.43 -7.79
C GLU A 85 -2.99 -0.76 -7.19
N LEU A 86 -3.12 -0.69 -5.87
CA LEU A 86 -4.40 -0.86 -5.17
C LEU A 86 -5.43 0.18 -5.63
N HIS A 87 -5.00 1.43 -5.76
CA HIS A 87 -5.85 2.51 -6.25
C HIS A 87 -6.28 2.29 -7.71
N TYR A 88 -5.36 1.84 -8.56
CA TYR A 88 -5.64 1.44 -9.93
C TYR A 88 -6.70 0.34 -9.98
N PHE A 89 -6.53 -0.76 -9.23
CA PHE A 89 -7.49 -1.86 -9.23
C PHE A 89 -8.86 -1.42 -8.74
N ARG A 90 -8.93 -0.60 -7.69
CA ARG A 90 -10.22 -0.07 -7.21
C ARG A 90 -10.94 0.74 -8.27
N ILE A 91 -10.23 1.62 -8.99
CA ILE A 91 -10.82 2.42 -10.08
C ILE A 91 -11.23 1.53 -11.25
N HIS A 92 -10.35 0.62 -11.67
CA HIS A 92 -10.60 -0.33 -12.74
C HIS A 92 -11.85 -1.16 -12.46
N ASP A 93 -11.96 -1.65 -11.24
CA ASP A 93 -13.09 -2.42 -10.74
C ASP A 93 -14.39 -1.62 -10.79
N LYS A 94 -14.37 -0.37 -10.32
CA LYS A 94 -15.52 0.54 -10.39
C LYS A 94 -15.96 0.79 -11.83
N LEU A 95 -15.01 0.92 -12.76
CA LEU A 95 -15.31 1.12 -14.17
C LEU A 95 -15.90 -0.15 -14.80
N HIS A 96 -15.31 -1.33 -14.54
CA HIS A 96 -15.69 -2.56 -15.23
C HIS A 96 -16.92 -3.26 -14.64
N ASN A 97 -17.15 -3.18 -13.32
CA ASN A 97 -18.39 -3.66 -12.70
C ASN A 97 -19.64 -2.97 -13.26
N MET A 98 -19.52 -1.74 -13.77
CA MET A 98 -20.62 -1.02 -14.39
C MET A 98 -20.94 -1.51 -15.81
N TYR A 99 -19.97 -2.11 -16.51
CA TYR A 99 -20.16 -2.67 -17.86
C TYR A 99 -20.63 -4.13 -17.82
N GLU A 100 -20.15 -4.94 -16.86
CA GLU A 100 -20.62 -6.32 -16.64
C GLU A 100 -22.11 -6.40 -16.26
N ALA A 101 -22.67 -5.37 -15.61
CA ALA A 101 -24.12 -5.29 -15.35
C ALA A 101 -24.96 -5.01 -16.61
N ALA A 102 -24.32 -4.69 -17.74
CA ALA A 102 -24.98 -4.48 -19.04
C ALA A 102 -24.79 -5.67 -20.00
N ASP A 103 -23.97 -6.66 -19.67
CA ASP A 103 -23.78 -7.89 -20.45
C ASP A 103 -23.73 -9.10 -19.51
N GLU A 104 -24.90 -9.66 -19.20
CA GLU A 104 -25.01 -10.93 -18.48
C GLU A 104 -24.37 -12.06 -19.31
N HIS A 105 -23.08 -12.32 -19.16
CA HIS A 105 -22.53 -13.66 -19.39
C HIS A 105 -21.28 -13.93 -18.56
N GLY A 106 -21.49 -14.69 -17.49
CA GLY A 106 -20.45 -15.06 -16.55
C GLY A 106 -19.28 -15.81 -17.18
N LYS A 107 -18.08 -15.41 -16.77
CA LYS A 107 -17.04 -16.30 -16.22
C LYS A 107 -15.82 -15.46 -15.86
N ASP A 108 -15.38 -15.67 -14.61
CA ASP A 108 -13.97 -15.64 -14.21
C ASP A 108 -13.30 -14.29 -13.89
N CYS A 109 -13.81 -13.58 -12.88
CA CYS A 109 -13.16 -12.38 -12.31
C CYS A 109 -12.08 -12.69 -11.25
N VAL A 110 -11.67 -13.96 -11.09
CA VAL A 110 -10.69 -14.37 -10.05
C VAL A 110 -9.25 -14.51 -10.60
N CYS A 111 -9.08 -14.43 -11.92
CA CYS A 111 -7.79 -14.77 -12.55
C CYS A 111 -6.78 -13.61 -12.66
N ASP A 112 -7.21 -12.35 -12.71
CA ASP A 112 -6.29 -11.24 -13.01
C ASP A 112 -5.50 -10.70 -11.81
N LEU A 113 -6.02 -10.80 -10.58
CA LEU A 113 -5.28 -10.34 -9.40
C LEU A 113 -4.06 -11.25 -9.09
N ALA A 114 -4.21 -12.55 -9.30
CA ALA A 114 -3.14 -13.52 -9.08
C ALA A 114 -2.11 -13.55 -10.23
N LEU A 115 -2.52 -13.19 -11.45
CA LEU A 115 -1.62 -13.13 -12.60
C LEU A 115 -0.76 -11.85 -12.62
N ASN A 116 -1.29 -10.70 -12.17
CA ASN A 116 -0.55 -9.44 -12.24
C ASN A 116 0.46 -9.23 -11.09
N ALA A 117 0.25 -9.88 -9.94
CA ALA A 117 1.23 -9.92 -8.84
C ALA A 117 2.57 -10.61 -9.23
N ARG A 118 2.68 -11.20 -10.43
CA ARG A 118 3.94 -11.77 -10.96
C ARG A 118 4.90 -10.75 -11.56
N HIS A 119 4.59 -9.45 -11.55
CA HIS A 119 5.53 -8.44 -12.03
C HIS A 119 6.57 -7.98 -11.00
N THR A 120 6.40 -8.27 -9.70
CA THR A 120 7.35 -7.86 -8.64
C THR A 120 8.33 -8.96 -8.17
N THR A 121 8.35 -10.14 -8.80
CA THR A 121 9.28 -11.24 -8.45
C THR A 121 10.38 -11.53 -9.49
N LYS A 122 10.73 -10.54 -10.33
CA LYS A 122 11.90 -10.63 -11.25
C LYS A 122 12.92 -9.50 -11.08
N ALA A 123 13.17 -9.05 -9.85
CA ALA A 123 14.32 -8.19 -9.53
C ALA A 123 15.28 -8.78 -8.47
N LEU A 124 15.10 -10.04 -8.06
CA LEU A 124 16.05 -10.77 -7.21
C LEU A 124 16.53 -12.01 -7.97
N GLY A 125 17.39 -11.78 -8.95
CA GLY A 125 17.97 -12.82 -9.80
C GLY A 125 19.28 -12.34 -10.40
N LYS A 126 20.24 -11.98 -9.54
CA LYS A 126 21.67 -12.05 -9.80
C LYS A 126 22.39 -12.43 -8.51
#